data_AF-A0A1F8LUG3-F1
#
_entry.id   AF-A0A1F8LUG3-F1
#
_cell.length_a   1.000
_cell.length_b   1.000
_cell.length_c   1.000
_cell.angle_alpha   90.00
_cell.angle_beta   90.00
_cell.angle_gamma   90.00
#
_symmetry.space_group_name_H-M   'P 1'
#
loop_
_entity.id
_entity.type
_entity.pdbx_description
1 polymer ?
#
loop_
_entity_poly.entity_id
_entity_poly.type
_entity_poly.pdbx_seq_one_letter_code
_entity_poly.pdbx_strand_id
1 'polypeptide(L)'
;MDVLLLARLQFAITIVYHFFFVPLTLGLSLVVAILETFYVITGKDVYKRLTKFWGKLFLINFAIGVVTGIVQEFQFGMSWSEYSRFVGDIFGAPLAIEALVAFFLESTFLGVWIFGWDKLSKGLHLTTMWLVAIGSNVSAIWILIANAFMQHPVGYTVSNGRAELTDFSKVIFNLPIFSHYPHVFSAGLVTVAFFMLGISAYHLVRHNETDLFRFSFRMAAIIGVVGTILVGVIGHTQGQEINTTQPMKLASLEALFNTENPASLSIITIKNPFNDTLILDWRISGGLSFMEYNRFTGEVKGINELQAFYQA
;
A
#
# COMPACT_ATOMS: atom_id res chain seq x y z
N MET A 1 11.27 29.45 4.62
CA MET A 1 10.21 28.42 4.66
C MET A 1 9.97 28.07 6.12
N ASP A 2 8.72 27.87 6.51
CA ASP A 2 8.36 27.39 7.85
C ASP A 2 8.97 26.00 8.12
N VAL A 3 9.42 25.75 9.35
CA VAL A 3 10.03 24.48 9.78
C VAL A 3 9.02 23.34 9.62
N LEU A 4 7.74 23.57 9.93
CA LEU A 4 6.68 22.58 9.75
C LEU A 4 6.50 22.21 8.26
N LEU A 5 6.56 23.20 7.37
CA LEU A 5 6.48 22.96 5.93
C LEU A 5 7.68 22.15 5.43
N LEU A 6 8.89 22.45 5.90
CA LEU A 6 10.10 21.69 5.56
C LEU A 6 10.02 20.25 6.06
N ALA A 7 9.54 20.02 7.29
CA ALA A 7 9.34 18.68 7.84
C ALA A 7 8.31 17.87 7.03
N ARG A 8 7.20 18.49 6.63
CA ARG A 8 6.19 17.87 5.74
C ARG A 8 6.78 17.52 4.38
N LEU A 9 7.54 18.44 3.76
CA LEU A 9 8.15 18.22 2.46
C LEU A 9 9.21 17.10 2.52
N GLN A 10 10.05 17.10 3.56
CA GLN A 10 11.06 16.07 3.78
C GLN A 10 10.41 14.69 3.93
N PHE A 11 9.40 14.57 4.80
CA PHE A 11 8.68 13.31 5.00
C PHE A 11 7.96 12.86 3.73
N ALA A 12 7.32 13.79 3.01
CA ALA A 12 6.64 13.51 1.74
C ALA A 12 7.60 12.96 0.68
N ILE A 13 8.79 13.53 0.54
CA ILE A 13 9.82 13.02 -0.38
C ILE A 13 10.22 11.60 0.05
N THR A 14 10.60 11.41 1.31
CA THR A 14 11.08 10.10 1.80
C THR A 14 10.03 9.00 1.63
N ILE A 15 8.79 9.24 2.04
CA ILE A 15 7.73 8.22 1.93
C ILE A 15 7.36 7.92 0.48
N VAL A 16 7.33 8.92 -0.42
CA VAL A 16 7.05 8.69 -1.85
C VAL A 16 8.16 7.86 -2.48
N TYR A 17 9.43 8.20 -2.23
CA TYR A 17 10.55 7.41 -2.74
C TYR A 17 10.54 5.99 -2.17
N HIS A 18 10.30 5.82 -0.87
CA HIS A 18 10.18 4.51 -0.26
C HIS A 18 9.06 3.69 -0.92
N PHE A 19 7.90 4.30 -1.12
CA PHE A 19 6.72 3.65 -1.69
C PHE A 19 6.82 3.36 -3.19
N PHE A 20 7.85 3.84 -3.91
CA PHE A 20 8.13 3.31 -5.26
C PHE A 20 8.63 1.86 -5.22
N PHE A 21 9.32 1.47 -4.15
CA PHE A 21 9.94 0.16 -4.03
C PHE A 21 9.04 -0.85 -3.28
N VAL A 22 8.26 -0.40 -2.30
CA VAL A 22 7.36 -1.25 -1.50
C VAL A 22 6.39 -2.11 -2.32
N PRO A 23 5.50 -1.56 -3.17
CA PRO A 23 4.51 -2.35 -3.91
C PRO A 23 5.19 -3.35 -4.85
N LEU A 24 6.35 -2.99 -5.40
CA LEU A 24 7.11 -3.88 -6.25
C LEU A 24 7.75 -5.03 -5.45
N THR A 25 8.23 -4.80 -4.23
CA THR A 25 8.71 -5.84 -3.30
C THR A 25 7.59 -6.81 -2.95
N LEU A 26 6.40 -6.31 -2.58
CA LEU A 26 5.25 -7.15 -2.21
C LEU A 26 4.83 -8.08 -3.34
N GLY A 27 4.79 -7.57 -4.57
CA GLY A 27 4.42 -8.35 -5.74
C GLY A 27 5.54 -9.30 -6.20
N LEU A 28 6.78 -8.82 -6.29
CA LEU A 28 7.90 -9.63 -6.79
C LEU A 28 8.26 -10.78 -5.83
N SER A 29 8.17 -10.58 -4.52
CA SER A 29 8.46 -11.66 -3.56
C SER A 29 7.54 -12.86 -3.79
N LEU A 30 6.24 -12.62 -4.00
CA LEU A 30 5.27 -13.65 -4.36
C LEU A 30 5.56 -14.27 -5.73
N VAL A 31 5.85 -13.46 -6.74
CA VAL A 31 6.17 -13.95 -8.09
C VAL A 31 7.38 -14.88 -8.07
N VAL A 32 8.45 -14.49 -7.37
CA VAL A 32 9.68 -15.27 -7.28
C VAL A 32 9.41 -16.58 -6.53
N ALA A 33 8.66 -16.55 -5.42
CA ALA A 33 8.25 -17.74 -4.69
C ALA A 33 7.40 -18.71 -5.54
N ILE A 34 6.46 -18.20 -6.34
CA ILE A 34 5.61 -18.99 -7.23
C ILE A 34 6.43 -19.60 -8.37
N LEU A 35 7.29 -18.83 -9.03
CA LEU A 35 8.18 -19.33 -10.08
C LEU A 35 9.09 -20.44 -9.55
N GLU A 36 9.63 -20.25 -8.34
CA GLU A 36 10.43 -21.27 -7.71
C GLU A 36 9.61 -22.51 -7.33
N THR A 37 8.36 -22.33 -6.90
CA THR A 37 7.43 -23.45 -6.67
C THR A 37 7.26 -24.28 -7.95
N PHE A 38 7.07 -23.63 -9.11
CA PHE A 38 7.00 -24.34 -10.39
C PHE A 38 8.31 -25.06 -10.73
N TYR A 39 9.46 -24.47 -10.43
CA TYR A 39 10.75 -25.15 -10.59
C TYR A 39 10.86 -26.40 -9.72
N VAL A 40 10.51 -26.32 -8.43
CA VAL A 40 10.60 -27.45 -7.50
C VAL A 40 9.66 -28.58 -7.89
N ILE A 41 8.42 -28.27 -8.27
CA ILE A 41 7.41 -29.27 -8.63
C ILE A 41 7.72 -29.93 -9.99
N THR A 42 8.07 -29.14 -11.00
CA THR A 42 8.21 -29.65 -12.37
C THR A 42 9.63 -30.06 -12.74
N GLY A 43 10.63 -29.59 -12.01
CA GLY A 43 12.05 -29.77 -12.33
C GLY A 43 12.54 -29.05 -13.59
N LYS A 44 11.68 -28.27 -14.28
CA LYS A 44 12.04 -27.60 -15.54
C LYS A 44 12.92 -26.39 -15.30
N ASP A 45 14.07 -26.35 -15.97
CA ASP A 45 15.08 -25.29 -15.77
C ASP A 45 14.59 -23.89 -16.17
N VAL A 46 13.62 -23.78 -17.08
CA VAL A 46 13.01 -22.50 -17.47
C VAL A 46 12.48 -21.70 -16.27
N TYR A 47 11.88 -22.37 -15.30
CA TYR A 47 11.37 -21.72 -14.09
C TYR A 47 12.50 -21.27 -13.18
N LYS A 48 13.57 -22.05 -13.04
CA LYS A 48 14.78 -21.65 -12.31
C LYS A 48 15.41 -20.38 -12.91
N ARG A 49 15.49 -20.31 -14.24
CA ARG A 49 16.00 -19.14 -14.97
C ARG A 49 15.15 -17.90 -14.69
N LEU A 50 13.82 -18.04 -14.74
CA LEU A 50 12.88 -16.97 -14.42
C LEU A 50 12.96 -16.53 -12.96
N THR A 51 13.01 -17.48 -12.02
CA THR A 51 13.20 -17.20 -10.58
C THR A 51 14.46 -16.38 -10.34
N LYS A 52 15.60 -16.77 -10.96
CA LYS A 52 16.85 -16.02 -10.82
C LYS A 52 16.80 -14.64 -11.50
N PHE A 53 16.13 -14.52 -12.65
CA PHE A 53 15.98 -13.24 -13.35
C PHE A 53 15.16 -12.24 -12.53
N TRP A 54 13.92 -12.61 -12.17
CA TRP A 54 13.04 -11.75 -11.38
C TRP A 54 13.57 -11.56 -9.96
N GLY A 55 14.20 -12.59 -9.40
CA GLY A 55 14.91 -12.54 -8.13
C GLY A 55 16.01 -11.48 -8.08
N LYS A 56 16.79 -11.32 -9.17
CA LYS A 56 17.80 -10.27 -9.23
C LYS A 56 17.18 -8.87 -9.16
N LEU A 57 16.09 -8.64 -9.90
CA LEU A 57 15.39 -7.35 -9.88
C LEU A 57 14.72 -7.09 -8.52
N PHE A 58 14.14 -8.14 -7.94
CA PHE A 58 13.60 -8.12 -6.58
C PHE A 58 14.66 -7.70 -5.56
N LEU A 59 15.86 -8.29 -5.61
CA LEU A 59 16.95 -7.95 -4.68
C LEU A 59 17.40 -6.50 -4.78
N ILE A 60 17.53 -5.96 -6.00
CA ILE A 60 17.89 -4.56 -6.22
C ILE A 60 16.81 -3.64 -5.65
N ASN A 61 15.54 -3.93 -5.97
CA ASN A 61 14.39 -3.17 -5.47
C ASN A 61 14.30 -3.22 -3.94
N PHE A 62 14.46 -4.40 -3.38
CA PHE A 62 14.41 -4.65 -1.93
C PHE A 62 15.48 -3.85 -1.20
N ALA A 63 16.74 -3.88 -1.67
CA ALA A 63 17.83 -3.15 -1.05
C ALA A 63 17.55 -1.64 -0.93
N ILE A 64 16.99 -1.02 -1.97
CA ILE A 64 16.62 0.40 -1.93
C ILE A 64 15.42 0.62 -1.00
N GLY A 65 14.45 -0.29 -1.00
CA GLY A 65 13.33 -0.31 -0.06
C GLY A 65 13.80 -0.30 1.40
N VAL A 66 14.78 -1.14 1.75
CA VAL A 66 15.36 -1.18 3.11
C VAL A 66 16.02 0.15 3.48
N VAL A 67 16.88 0.69 2.62
CA VAL A 67 17.60 1.95 2.89
C VAL A 67 16.62 3.10 3.11
N THR A 68 15.59 3.20 2.26
CA THR A 68 14.58 4.25 2.37
C THR A 68 13.66 4.06 3.58
N GLY A 69 13.35 2.81 3.94
CA GLY A 69 12.55 2.47 5.12
C GLY A 69 13.24 2.84 6.43
N ILE A 70 14.54 2.54 6.56
CA ILE A 70 15.34 2.92 7.73
C ILE A 70 15.32 4.44 7.93
N VAL A 71 15.49 5.21 6.83
CA VAL A 71 15.43 6.68 6.90
C VAL A 71 14.05 7.15 7.37
N GLN A 72 12.97 6.54 6.88
CA GLN A 72 11.60 6.87 7.29
C GLN A 72 11.35 6.57 8.77
N GLU A 73 11.82 5.43 9.27
CA GLU A 73 11.68 5.04 10.68
C GLU A 73 12.30 6.10 11.61
N PHE A 74 13.54 6.53 11.34
CA PHE A 74 14.18 7.56 12.12
C PHE A 74 13.53 8.94 11.98
N GLN A 75 12.89 9.25 10.84
CA GLN A 75 12.21 10.53 10.64
C GLN A 75 11.03 10.74 11.60
N PHE A 76 10.35 9.68 12.04
CA PHE A 76 9.31 9.80 13.07
C PHE A 76 9.89 10.37 14.38
N GLY A 77 11.07 9.91 14.80
CA GLY A 77 11.73 10.40 16.02
C GLY A 77 12.41 11.77 15.86
N MET A 78 13.01 12.05 14.70
CA MET A 78 13.78 13.26 14.48
C MET A 78 12.91 14.47 14.11
N SER A 79 12.10 14.35 13.06
CA SER A 79 11.32 15.47 12.51
C SER A 79 9.93 15.61 13.14
N TRP A 80 9.46 14.56 13.83
CA TRP A 80 8.12 14.48 14.43
C TRP A 80 8.19 14.08 15.92
N SER A 81 9.11 14.66 16.67
CA SER A 81 9.38 14.29 18.07
C SER A 81 8.18 14.45 19.01
N GLU A 82 7.40 15.52 18.88
CA GLU A 82 6.18 15.72 19.70
C GLU A 82 5.09 14.71 19.34
N TYR A 83 4.93 14.35 18.06
CA TYR A 83 4.04 13.26 17.65
C TYR A 83 4.49 11.94 18.28
N SER A 84 5.79 11.64 18.21
CA SER A 84 6.36 10.42 18.80
C SER A 84 6.20 10.37 20.32
N ARG A 85 6.31 11.50 21.03
CA ARG A 85 6.01 11.57 22.47
C ARG A 85 4.51 11.41 22.77
N PHE A 86 3.66 11.98 21.92
CA PHE A 86 2.22 11.97 22.11
C PHE A 86 1.62 10.59 21.88
N VAL A 87 1.95 9.89 20.79
CA VAL A 87 1.32 8.60 20.42
C VAL A 87 2.26 7.40 20.50
N GLY A 88 3.49 7.55 21.00
CA GLY A 88 4.52 6.53 20.98
C GLY A 88 4.10 5.19 21.59
N ASP A 89 3.31 5.21 22.68
CA ASP A 89 2.82 4.00 23.36
C ASP A 89 1.91 3.13 22.48
N ILE A 90 1.26 3.73 21.46
CA ILE A 90 0.31 3.05 20.57
C ILE A 90 0.93 2.83 19.20
N PHE A 91 1.48 3.89 18.59
CA PHE A 91 2.07 3.85 17.25
C PHE A 91 3.38 3.08 17.23
N GLY A 92 4.19 3.17 18.29
CA GLY A 92 5.50 2.50 18.35
C GLY A 92 5.40 0.97 18.45
N ALA A 93 4.33 0.43 19.04
CA ALA A 93 4.18 -1.01 19.24
C ALA A 93 4.06 -1.79 17.90
N PRO A 94 3.17 -1.43 16.95
CA PRO A 94 3.16 -2.04 15.62
C PRO A 94 4.48 -1.92 14.86
N LEU A 95 5.15 -0.76 14.91
CA LEU A 95 6.44 -0.54 14.25
C LEU A 95 7.54 -1.43 14.83
N ALA A 96 7.59 -1.58 16.16
CA ALA A 96 8.55 -2.46 16.80
C ALA A 96 8.31 -3.94 16.44
N ILE A 97 7.04 -4.38 16.39
CA ILE A 97 6.68 -5.74 15.99
C ILE A 97 7.02 -6.00 14.52
N GLU A 98 6.75 -5.03 13.65
CA GLU A 98 7.16 -5.06 12.25
C GLU A 98 8.65 -5.35 12.12
N ALA A 99 9.49 -4.55 12.80
CA ALA A 99 10.92 -4.73 12.78
C ALA A 99 11.35 -6.10 13.32
N LEU A 100 10.89 -6.46 14.52
CA LEU A 100 11.32 -7.67 15.23
C LEU A 100 10.85 -8.98 14.58
N VAL A 101 9.66 -9.00 13.99
CA VAL A 101 9.05 -10.21 13.43
C VAL A 101 9.20 -10.25 11.93
N ALA A 102 8.66 -9.26 11.22
CA ALA A 102 8.55 -9.30 9.77
C ALA A 102 9.89 -9.02 9.09
N PHE A 103 10.52 -7.89 9.43
CA PHE A 103 11.75 -7.44 8.80
C PHE A 103 12.93 -8.39 9.07
N PHE A 104 13.05 -8.89 10.32
CA PHE A 104 14.07 -9.89 10.67
C PHE A 104 13.85 -11.23 9.96
N LEU A 105 12.61 -11.72 9.89
CA LEU A 105 12.28 -12.93 9.15
C LEU A 105 12.67 -12.78 7.68
N GLU A 106 12.19 -11.71 7.04
CA GLU A 106 12.43 -11.44 5.64
C GLU A 106 13.92 -11.29 5.34
N SER A 107 14.63 -10.41 6.06
CA SER A 107 16.05 -10.14 5.79
C SER A 107 16.94 -11.36 6.02
N THR A 108 16.65 -12.16 7.06
CA THR A 108 17.42 -13.37 7.36
C THR A 108 17.22 -14.43 6.29
N PHE A 109 15.96 -14.77 5.99
CA PHE A 109 15.66 -15.80 4.99
C PHE A 109 16.00 -15.35 3.56
N LEU A 110 15.99 -14.05 3.29
CA LEU A 110 16.47 -13.51 2.02
C LEU A 110 17.97 -13.75 1.86
N GLY A 111 18.77 -13.49 2.89
CA GLY A 111 20.20 -13.82 2.89
C GLY A 111 20.45 -15.31 2.62
N VAL A 112 19.69 -16.18 3.30
CA VAL A 112 19.77 -17.62 3.10
C VAL A 112 19.37 -18.00 1.66
N TRP A 113 18.32 -17.39 1.11
CA TRP A 113 17.85 -17.64 -0.26
C TRP A 113 18.89 -17.21 -1.31
N ILE A 114 19.51 -16.04 -1.15
CA ILE A 114 20.53 -15.54 -2.10
C ILE A 114 21.69 -16.54 -2.23
N PHE A 115 22.22 -16.99 -1.09
CA PHE A 115 23.42 -17.84 -1.05
C PHE A 115 23.12 -19.34 -0.98
N GLY A 116 21.84 -19.72 -1.01
CA GLY A 116 21.38 -21.08 -0.75
C GLY A 116 21.30 -21.98 -1.98
N TRP A 117 21.35 -21.43 -3.20
CA TRP A 117 21.07 -22.17 -4.45
C TRP A 117 21.83 -23.49 -4.61
N ASP A 118 23.10 -23.52 -4.20
CA ASP A 118 23.98 -24.68 -4.32
C ASP A 118 24.28 -25.34 -2.95
N LYS A 119 23.67 -24.84 -1.87
CA LYS A 119 23.89 -25.30 -0.48
C LYS A 119 22.67 -25.97 0.15
N LEU A 120 21.47 -25.63 -0.31
CA LEU A 120 20.21 -26.13 0.21
C LEU A 120 19.55 -27.11 -0.76
N SER A 121 18.73 -28.02 -0.24
CA SER A 121 17.83 -28.79 -1.09
C SER A 121 16.82 -27.85 -1.75
N LYS A 122 16.32 -28.22 -2.93
CA LYS A 122 15.36 -27.39 -3.69
C LYS A 122 14.13 -27.01 -2.86
N GLY A 123 13.62 -27.93 -2.04
CA GLY A 123 12.48 -27.68 -1.16
C GLY A 123 12.80 -26.70 -0.03
N LEU A 124 13.97 -26.84 0.60
CA LEU A 124 14.37 -25.94 1.68
C LEU A 124 14.66 -24.53 1.16
N HIS A 125 15.26 -24.41 -0.03
CA HIS A 125 15.46 -23.15 -0.72
C HIS A 125 14.12 -22.46 -1.06
N LEU A 126 13.13 -23.24 -1.52
CA LEU A 126 11.80 -22.72 -1.78
C LEU A 126 11.13 -22.21 -0.49
N THR A 127 11.25 -22.96 0.62
CA THR A 127 10.72 -22.53 1.92
C THR A 127 11.29 -21.18 2.33
N THR A 128 12.58 -20.92 2.12
CA THR A 128 13.15 -19.62 2.46
C THR A 128 12.54 -18.49 1.64
N MET A 129 12.27 -18.70 0.35
CA MET A 129 11.61 -17.68 -0.48
C MET A 129 10.16 -17.42 -0.06
N TRP A 130 9.42 -18.44 0.35
CA TRP A 130 8.07 -18.24 0.89
C TRP A 130 8.09 -17.50 2.23
N LEU A 131 9.06 -17.78 3.10
CA LEU A 131 9.23 -17.03 4.35
C LEU A 131 9.56 -15.56 4.09
N VAL A 132 10.35 -15.25 3.06
CA VAL A 132 10.58 -13.88 2.58
C VAL A 132 9.27 -13.24 2.15
N ALA A 133 8.51 -13.89 1.26
CA ALA A 133 7.26 -13.33 0.73
C ALA A 133 6.18 -13.13 1.82
N ILE A 134 6.07 -14.07 2.78
CA ILE A 134 5.19 -13.93 3.94
C ILE A 134 5.68 -12.79 4.84
N GLY A 135 6.99 -12.71 5.11
CA GLY A 135 7.61 -11.64 5.88
C GLY A 135 7.29 -10.26 5.31
N SER A 136 7.50 -10.04 4.00
CA SER A 136 7.18 -8.75 3.37
C SER A 136 5.71 -8.35 3.56
N ASN A 137 4.80 -9.33 3.43
CA ASN A 137 3.37 -9.09 3.54
C ASN A 137 2.91 -8.87 4.98
N VAL A 138 3.49 -9.58 5.95
CA VAL A 138 3.26 -9.33 7.38
C VAL A 138 3.80 -7.95 7.77
N SER A 139 4.93 -7.51 7.20
CA SER A 139 5.45 -6.15 7.39
C SER A 139 4.42 -5.10 6.96
N ALA A 140 3.87 -5.26 5.74
CA ALA A 140 2.84 -4.38 5.21
C ALA A 140 1.58 -4.33 6.11
N ILE A 141 1.18 -5.43 6.73
CA ILE A 141 0.06 -5.44 7.67
C ILE A 141 0.37 -4.57 8.88
N TRP A 142 1.52 -4.75 9.53
CA TRP A 142 1.86 -4.01 10.75
C TRP A 142 2.01 -2.50 10.52
N ILE A 143 2.66 -2.09 9.44
CA ILE A 143 2.78 -0.66 9.13
C ILE A 143 1.43 -0.05 8.75
N LEU A 144 0.53 -0.82 8.13
CA LEU A 144 -0.82 -0.36 7.80
C LEU A 144 -1.74 -0.35 9.02
N ILE A 145 -1.50 -1.18 10.04
CA ILE A 145 -2.17 -1.05 11.35
C ILE A 145 -1.82 0.29 11.99
N ALA A 146 -0.54 0.66 11.97
CA ALA A 146 -0.08 1.97 12.43
C ALA A 146 -0.74 3.12 11.64
N ASN A 147 -0.78 3.04 10.31
CA ASN A 147 -1.50 4.03 9.50
C ASN A 147 -3.02 4.03 9.76
N ALA A 148 -3.65 2.86 9.96
CA ALA A 148 -5.08 2.78 10.28
C ALA A 148 -5.40 3.50 11.60
N PHE A 149 -4.55 3.35 12.62
CA PHE A 149 -4.65 4.15 13.85
C PHE A 149 -4.54 5.66 13.59
N MET A 150 -3.63 6.09 12.71
CA MET A 150 -3.51 7.51 12.35
C MET A 150 -4.77 8.06 11.65
N GLN A 151 -5.49 7.22 10.89
CA GLN A 151 -6.71 7.63 10.19
C GLN A 151 -7.96 7.55 11.09
N HIS A 152 -8.04 6.54 11.95
CA HIS A 152 -9.16 6.27 12.85
C HIS A 152 -8.63 5.86 14.23
N PRO A 153 -8.33 6.83 15.13
CA PRO A 153 -7.73 6.54 16.43
C PRO A 153 -8.69 5.79 17.36
N VAL A 154 -8.29 4.59 17.79
CA VAL A 154 -9.06 3.73 18.71
C VAL A 154 -8.14 3.06 19.72
N GLY A 155 -8.71 2.52 20.80
CA GLY A 155 -7.97 1.73 21.79
C GLY A 155 -6.99 2.54 22.64
N TYR A 156 -7.22 3.85 22.81
CA TYR A 156 -6.36 4.73 23.60
C TYR A 156 -7.16 5.66 24.52
N THR A 157 -6.47 6.23 25.51
CA THR A 157 -6.94 7.35 26.33
C THR A 157 -5.89 8.45 26.35
N VAL A 158 -6.28 9.69 26.62
CA VAL A 158 -5.31 10.79 26.81
C VAL A 158 -5.10 11.01 28.30
N SER A 159 -3.87 10.79 28.76
CA SER A 159 -3.46 10.91 30.16
C SER A 159 -2.13 11.64 30.23
N ASN A 160 -2.00 12.61 31.14
CA ASN A 160 -0.77 13.40 31.34
C ASN A 160 -0.17 14.01 30.05
N GLY A 161 -1.03 14.45 29.12
CA GLY A 161 -0.59 15.08 27.87
C GLY A 161 -0.05 14.11 26.81
N ARG A 162 -0.27 12.79 26.96
CA ARG A 162 0.06 11.76 25.96
C ARG A 162 -1.11 10.79 25.76
N ALA A 163 -1.14 10.15 24.60
CA ALA A 163 -2.05 9.06 24.29
C ALA A 163 -1.46 7.74 24.81
N GLU A 164 -2.16 7.11 25.75
CA GLU A 164 -1.77 5.83 26.37
C GLU A 164 -2.65 4.70 25.82
N LEU A 165 -2.02 3.57 25.50
CA LEU A 165 -2.71 2.39 24.99
C LEU A 165 -3.62 1.78 26.06
N THR A 166 -4.90 1.59 25.74
CA THR A 166 -5.89 0.95 26.62
C THR A 166 -6.33 -0.41 26.12
N ASP A 167 -6.35 -0.62 24.80
CA ASP A 167 -6.80 -1.86 24.17
C ASP A 167 -6.05 -2.10 22.86
N PHE A 168 -5.05 -2.98 22.92
CA PHE A 168 -4.24 -3.34 21.76
C PHE A 168 -5.03 -4.10 20.69
N SER A 169 -6.05 -4.85 21.08
CA SER A 169 -6.90 -5.60 20.15
C SER A 169 -7.69 -4.64 19.25
N LYS A 170 -8.23 -3.56 19.81
CA LYS A 170 -8.90 -2.51 19.03
C LYS A 170 -7.97 -1.82 18.03
N VAL A 171 -6.68 -1.68 18.35
CA VAL A 171 -5.69 -1.11 17.44
C VAL A 171 -5.39 -2.08 16.28
N ILE A 172 -5.18 -3.37 16.57
CA ILE A 172 -4.93 -4.39 15.55
C ILE A 172 -6.13 -4.55 14.61
N PHE A 173 -7.34 -4.65 15.16
CA PHE A 173 -8.58 -4.86 14.41
C PHE A 173 -9.30 -3.54 14.10
N ASN A 174 -8.53 -2.47 13.92
CA ASN A 174 -9.06 -1.17 13.58
C ASN A 174 -9.75 -1.20 12.20
N LEU A 175 -10.97 -0.65 12.08
CA LEU A 175 -11.81 -0.78 10.90
C LEU A 175 -11.07 -0.52 9.55
N PRO A 176 -10.24 0.54 9.40
CA PRO A 176 -9.58 0.80 8.13
C PRO A 176 -8.56 -0.28 7.71
N ILE A 177 -8.05 -1.13 8.61
CA ILE A 177 -7.06 -2.15 8.20
C ILE A 177 -7.64 -3.14 7.18
N PHE A 178 -8.94 -3.42 7.29
CA PHE A 178 -9.65 -4.38 6.44
C PHE A 178 -9.84 -3.87 5.01
N SER A 179 -9.78 -2.57 4.77
CA SER A 179 -9.77 -1.97 3.45
C SER A 179 -8.33 -1.65 3.00
N HIS A 180 -7.52 -1.08 3.90
CA HIS A 180 -6.16 -0.60 3.62
C HIS A 180 -5.22 -1.71 3.14
N TYR A 181 -5.08 -2.80 3.90
CA TYR A 181 -4.14 -3.87 3.53
C TYR A 181 -4.54 -4.55 2.22
N PRO A 182 -5.80 -4.99 2.02
CA PRO A 182 -6.18 -5.59 0.74
C PRO A 182 -6.02 -4.62 -0.44
N HIS A 183 -6.27 -3.32 -0.24
CA HIS A 183 -6.10 -2.33 -1.30
C HIS A 183 -4.62 -2.17 -1.68
N VAL A 184 -3.74 -2.00 -0.69
CA VAL A 184 -2.28 -1.87 -0.92
C VAL A 184 -1.70 -3.16 -1.51
N PHE A 185 -2.13 -4.31 -1.01
CA PHE A 185 -1.71 -5.62 -1.54
C PHE A 185 -2.10 -5.81 -3.00
N SER A 186 -3.37 -5.57 -3.34
CA SER A 186 -3.86 -5.70 -4.72
C SER A 186 -3.24 -4.66 -5.65
N ALA A 187 -3.01 -3.42 -5.17
CA ALA A 187 -2.23 -2.42 -5.90
C ALA A 187 -0.79 -2.91 -6.16
N GLY A 188 -0.13 -3.55 -5.20
CA GLY A 188 1.18 -4.17 -5.37
C GLY A 188 1.19 -5.26 -6.45
N LEU A 189 0.13 -6.08 -6.53
CA LEU A 189 -0.05 -7.05 -7.62
C LEU A 189 -0.14 -6.36 -9.00
N VAL A 190 -0.89 -5.27 -9.09
CA VAL A 190 -0.98 -4.47 -10.33
C VAL A 190 0.39 -3.89 -10.68
N THR A 191 1.10 -3.30 -9.71
CA THR A 191 2.43 -2.72 -9.93
C THR A 191 3.41 -3.76 -10.46
N VAL A 192 3.51 -4.94 -9.84
CA VAL A 192 4.41 -5.98 -10.33
C VAL A 192 3.98 -6.52 -11.69
N ALA A 193 2.68 -6.65 -11.95
CA ALA A 193 2.17 -7.10 -13.23
C ALA A 193 2.61 -6.17 -14.37
N PHE A 194 2.39 -4.86 -14.23
CA PHE A 194 2.78 -3.90 -15.27
C PHE A 194 4.29 -3.77 -15.40
N PHE A 195 5.04 -3.87 -14.30
CA PHE A 195 6.51 -3.93 -14.34
C PHE A 195 6.99 -5.14 -15.16
N MET A 196 6.45 -6.33 -14.87
CA MET A 196 6.79 -7.55 -15.58
C MET A 196 6.35 -7.54 -17.03
N LEU A 197 5.16 -7.00 -17.33
CA LEU A 197 4.65 -6.82 -18.70
C LEU A 197 5.59 -5.93 -19.50
N GLY A 198 6.02 -4.78 -18.95
CA GLY A 198 6.91 -3.85 -19.63
C GLY A 198 8.26 -4.48 -19.99
N ILE A 199 8.91 -5.14 -19.03
CA ILE A 199 10.19 -5.83 -19.27
C ILE A 199 10.01 -7.01 -20.22
N SER A 200 8.96 -7.83 -20.04
CA SER A 200 8.73 -8.98 -20.92
C SER A 200 8.42 -8.54 -22.35
N ALA A 201 7.62 -7.48 -22.53
CA ALA A 201 7.34 -6.88 -23.84
C ALA A 201 8.62 -6.38 -24.52
N TYR A 202 9.51 -5.70 -23.76
CA TYR A 202 10.79 -5.24 -24.27
C TYR A 202 11.64 -6.40 -24.83
N HIS A 203 11.74 -7.51 -24.10
CA HIS A 203 12.48 -8.69 -24.56
C HIS A 203 11.82 -9.38 -25.77
N LEU A 204 10.49 -9.45 -25.79
CA LEU A 204 9.73 -10.04 -26.90
C LEU A 204 9.88 -9.25 -28.21
N VAL A 205 9.80 -7.91 -28.14
CA VAL A 205 9.98 -7.02 -29.31
C VAL A 205 11.40 -7.14 -29.87
N ARG A 206 12.40 -7.39 -29.01
CA ARG A 206 13.80 -7.59 -29.43
C ARG A 206 14.13 -9.04 -29.82
N HIS A 207 13.14 -9.93 -29.88
CA HIS A 207 13.34 -11.36 -30.17
C HIS A 207 14.36 -12.06 -29.25
N ASN A 208 14.49 -11.60 -28.00
CA ASN A 208 15.44 -12.14 -27.04
C ASN A 208 14.73 -13.12 -26.08
N GLU A 209 15.16 -14.39 -26.06
CA GLU A 209 14.62 -15.43 -25.16
C GLU A 209 13.08 -15.51 -25.19
N THR A 210 12.52 -15.50 -26.40
CA THR A 210 11.09 -15.26 -26.64
C THR A 210 10.16 -16.23 -25.91
N ASP A 211 10.51 -17.50 -25.82
CA ASP A 211 9.69 -18.49 -25.11
C ASP A 211 9.62 -18.21 -23.60
N LEU A 212 10.76 -17.84 -23.00
CA LEU A 212 10.86 -17.51 -21.57
C LEU A 212 10.05 -16.24 -21.26
N PHE A 213 10.21 -15.19 -22.05
CA PHE A 213 9.50 -13.93 -21.82
C PHE A 213 8.04 -13.98 -22.26
N ARG A 214 7.65 -14.90 -23.15
CA ARG A 214 6.22 -15.16 -23.45
C ARG A 214 5.50 -15.77 -22.25
N PHE A 215 6.14 -16.72 -21.54
CA PHE A 215 5.59 -17.23 -20.28
C PHE A 215 5.48 -16.12 -19.24
N SER A 216 6.57 -15.36 -19.03
CA SER A 216 6.60 -14.23 -18.09
C SER A 216 5.51 -13.21 -18.37
N PHE A 217 5.32 -12.83 -19.64
CA PHE A 217 4.28 -11.90 -20.07
C PHE A 217 2.88 -12.42 -19.78
N ARG A 218 2.60 -13.71 -20.08
CA ARG A 218 1.28 -14.32 -19.78
C ARG A 218 0.98 -14.36 -18.29
N MET A 219 1.96 -14.75 -17.48
CA MET A 219 1.81 -14.76 -16.02
C MET A 219 1.54 -13.35 -15.50
N ALA A 220 2.31 -12.37 -15.96
CA ALA A 220 2.12 -10.97 -15.59
C ALA A 220 0.75 -10.43 -16.02
N ALA A 221 0.26 -10.79 -17.21
CA ALA A 221 -1.08 -10.40 -17.68
C ALA A 221 -2.19 -10.97 -16.77
N ILE A 222 -2.07 -12.23 -16.36
CA ILE A 222 -3.03 -12.86 -15.43
C ILE A 222 -3.01 -12.14 -14.08
N ILE A 223 -1.83 -11.90 -13.51
CA ILE A 223 -1.68 -11.15 -12.25
C ILE A 223 -2.28 -9.74 -12.40
N GLY A 224 -2.04 -9.08 -13.54
CA GLY A 224 -2.57 -7.75 -13.82
C GLY A 224 -4.09 -7.72 -13.86
N VAL A 225 -4.73 -8.65 -14.60
CA VAL A 225 -6.19 -8.72 -14.67
C VAL A 225 -6.79 -9.00 -13.29
N VAL A 226 -6.27 -9.98 -12.56
CA VAL A 226 -6.76 -10.31 -11.21
C VAL A 226 -6.54 -9.14 -10.25
N GLY A 227 -5.33 -8.57 -10.23
CA GLY A 227 -4.98 -7.43 -9.38
C GLY A 227 -5.84 -6.20 -9.66
N THR A 228 -6.10 -5.87 -10.93
CA THR A 228 -6.92 -4.71 -11.31
C THR A 228 -8.38 -4.88 -10.89
N ILE A 229 -8.95 -6.08 -11.01
CA ILE A 229 -10.31 -6.35 -10.52
C ILE A 229 -10.34 -6.22 -8.99
N LEU A 230 -9.38 -6.85 -8.29
CA LEU A 230 -9.32 -6.80 -6.83
C LEU A 230 -9.18 -5.38 -6.31
N VAL A 231 -8.23 -4.59 -6.84
CA VAL A 231 -8.00 -3.22 -6.36
C VAL A 231 -9.21 -2.32 -6.63
N GLY A 232 -9.94 -2.53 -7.74
CA GLY A 232 -11.17 -1.80 -8.04
C GLY A 232 -12.30 -2.13 -7.06
N VAL A 233 -12.55 -3.41 -6.80
CA VAL A 233 -13.58 -3.85 -5.85
C VAL A 233 -13.26 -3.42 -4.42
N ILE A 234 -12.01 -3.58 -4.00
CA ILE A 234 -11.57 -3.18 -2.66
C ILE A 234 -11.59 -1.64 -2.54
N GLY A 235 -11.16 -0.92 -3.57
CA GLY A 235 -11.24 0.54 -3.62
C GLY A 235 -12.66 1.07 -3.45
N HIS A 236 -13.65 0.41 -4.07
CA HIS A 236 -15.07 0.71 -3.85
C HIS A 236 -15.45 0.58 -2.38
N THR A 237 -15.11 -0.55 -1.74
CA THR A 237 -15.39 -0.75 -0.30
C THR A 237 -14.65 0.23 0.60
N GLN A 238 -13.45 0.66 0.20
CA GLN A 238 -12.67 1.65 0.93
C GLN A 238 -13.30 3.05 0.83
N GLY A 239 -13.86 3.43 -0.32
CA GLY A 239 -14.63 4.68 -0.47
C GLY A 239 -15.79 4.75 0.51
N GLN A 240 -16.57 3.67 0.56
CA GLN A 240 -17.69 3.52 1.49
C GLN A 240 -17.27 3.60 2.97
N GLU A 241 -16.12 3.03 3.31
CA GLU A 241 -15.56 3.12 4.66
C GLU A 241 -15.15 4.56 4.99
N ILE A 242 -14.46 5.26 4.09
CA ILE A 242 -14.03 6.66 4.26
C ILE A 242 -15.24 7.59 4.48
N ASN A 243 -16.38 7.34 3.84
CA ASN A 243 -17.61 8.11 4.11
C ASN A 243 -18.01 8.08 5.60
N THR A 244 -17.73 6.97 6.28
CA THR A 244 -18.07 6.79 7.70
C THR A 244 -16.96 7.24 8.64
N THR A 245 -15.70 6.94 8.33
CA THR A 245 -14.56 7.19 9.21
C THR A 245 -13.97 8.59 9.01
N GLN A 246 -13.99 9.10 7.78
CA GLN A 246 -13.34 10.35 7.38
C GLN A 246 -14.14 11.11 6.28
N PRO A 247 -15.39 11.54 6.56
CA PRO A 247 -16.26 12.14 5.54
C PRO A 247 -15.65 13.39 4.87
N MET A 248 -14.85 14.17 5.59
CA MET A 248 -14.15 15.33 5.01
C MET A 248 -13.16 14.95 3.91
N LYS A 249 -12.52 13.79 4.04
CA LYS A 249 -11.60 13.26 3.02
C LYS A 249 -12.37 12.87 1.77
N LEU A 250 -13.50 12.16 1.91
CA LEU A 250 -14.37 11.83 0.78
C LEU A 250 -14.89 13.09 0.08
N ALA A 251 -15.46 14.04 0.84
CA ALA A 251 -15.98 15.29 0.29
C ALA A 251 -14.91 16.09 -0.46
N SER A 252 -13.67 16.07 0.05
CA SER A 252 -12.52 16.70 -0.60
C SER A 252 -12.07 15.97 -1.87
N LEU A 253 -12.06 14.63 -1.88
CA LEU A 253 -11.73 13.82 -3.06
C LEU A 253 -12.71 14.08 -4.21
N GLU A 254 -13.98 14.25 -3.88
CA GLU A 254 -15.07 14.46 -4.83
C GLU A 254 -15.32 15.93 -5.16
N ALA A 255 -14.55 16.85 -4.59
CA ALA A 255 -14.80 18.29 -4.65
C ALA A 255 -16.28 18.64 -4.36
N LEU A 256 -16.87 17.97 -3.35
CA LEU A 256 -18.25 18.14 -2.93
C LEU A 256 -18.33 19.25 -1.88
N PHE A 257 -18.59 20.48 -2.33
CA PHE A 257 -18.57 21.65 -1.44
C PHE A 257 -19.76 21.69 -0.49
N ASN A 258 -20.96 21.40 -0.99
CA ASN A 258 -22.20 21.40 -0.21
C ASN A 258 -22.79 19.99 -0.19
N THR A 259 -23.54 19.70 0.85
CA THR A 259 -24.21 18.41 1.02
C THR A 259 -25.24 18.20 -0.08
N GLU A 260 -25.23 17.02 -0.72
CA GLU A 260 -26.13 16.69 -1.83
C GLU A 260 -26.88 15.37 -1.59
N ASN A 261 -28.13 15.31 -2.06
CA ASN A 261 -28.96 14.10 -2.08
C ASN A 261 -29.93 14.11 -3.28
N PRO A 262 -29.71 13.30 -4.32
CA PRO A 262 -28.55 12.42 -4.51
C PRO A 262 -27.28 13.22 -4.84
N ALA A 263 -26.13 12.71 -4.42
CA ALA A 263 -24.82 13.31 -4.62
C ALA A 263 -24.21 12.91 -5.97
N SER A 264 -23.61 13.88 -6.65
CA SER A 264 -22.99 13.70 -7.96
C SER A 264 -21.52 13.28 -7.85
N LEU A 265 -21.10 12.27 -8.63
CA LEU A 265 -19.70 11.81 -8.71
C LEU A 265 -18.89 12.77 -9.57
N SER A 266 -17.76 13.28 -9.07
CA SER A 266 -16.85 14.12 -9.86
C SER A 266 -15.95 13.25 -10.74
N ILE A 267 -16.09 13.36 -12.06
CA ILE A 267 -15.10 12.78 -13.00
C ILE A 267 -13.87 13.68 -13.08
N ILE A 268 -14.09 14.99 -13.16
CA ILE A 268 -13.03 16.00 -13.05
C ILE A 268 -13.62 17.31 -12.58
N THR A 269 -13.02 17.89 -11.54
CA THR A 269 -13.38 19.21 -11.01
C THR A 269 -12.11 20.03 -10.81
N ILE A 270 -12.09 21.25 -11.34
CA ILE A 270 -10.99 22.20 -11.19
C ILE A 270 -11.56 23.51 -10.64
N LYS A 271 -11.19 23.82 -9.39
CA LYS A 271 -11.52 25.12 -8.77
C LYS A 271 -10.45 26.15 -9.10
N ASN A 272 -10.87 27.40 -9.33
CA ASN A 272 -9.94 28.51 -9.45
C ASN A 272 -9.28 28.82 -8.09
N PRO A 273 -7.95 28.95 -8.01
CA PRO A 273 -7.28 29.23 -6.75
C PRO A 273 -7.43 30.69 -6.28
N PHE A 274 -7.87 31.60 -7.15
CA PHE A 274 -7.96 33.05 -6.88
C PHE A 274 -9.39 33.56 -6.70
N ASN A 275 -10.40 32.76 -7.06
CA ASN A 275 -11.81 33.09 -6.86
C ASN A 275 -12.64 31.83 -6.63
N ASP A 276 -13.87 31.95 -6.11
CA ASP A 276 -14.70 30.79 -5.78
C ASP A 276 -15.43 30.16 -6.98
N THR A 277 -14.89 30.30 -8.20
CA THR A 277 -15.50 29.71 -9.41
C THR A 277 -14.87 28.36 -9.76
N LEU A 278 -15.68 27.48 -10.35
CA LEU A 278 -15.22 26.24 -10.96
C LEU A 278 -14.84 26.52 -12.41
N ILE A 279 -13.60 26.21 -12.76
CA ILE A 279 -13.07 26.31 -14.13
C ILE A 279 -13.64 25.16 -14.98
N LEU A 280 -13.69 23.97 -14.39
CA LEU A 280 -14.22 22.75 -14.98
C LEU A 280 -14.95 21.96 -13.90
N ASP A 281 -16.14 21.48 -14.21
CA ASP A 281 -16.93 20.62 -13.33
C ASP A 281 -17.67 19.62 -14.20
N TRP A 282 -17.13 18.41 -14.33
CA TRP A 282 -17.78 17.31 -15.05
C TRP A 282 -18.13 16.21 -14.06
N ARG A 283 -19.44 16.05 -13.85
CA ARG A 283 -19.99 15.13 -12.86
C ARG A 283 -21.03 14.18 -13.45
N ILE A 284 -21.19 13.03 -12.80
CA ILE A 284 -22.27 12.07 -13.06
C ILE A 284 -23.30 12.21 -11.94
N SER A 285 -24.49 12.69 -12.29
CA SER A 285 -25.60 12.88 -11.35
C SER A 285 -25.95 11.56 -10.65
N GLY A 286 -26.07 11.59 -9.31
CA GLY A 286 -26.34 10.43 -8.47
C GLY A 286 -25.23 9.37 -8.44
N GLY A 287 -24.12 9.58 -9.15
CA GLY A 287 -23.01 8.65 -9.22
C GLY A 287 -22.34 8.45 -7.87
N LEU A 288 -22.16 9.52 -7.08
CA LEU A 288 -21.49 9.42 -5.78
C LEU A 288 -22.39 8.70 -4.78
N SER A 289 -23.69 9.00 -4.76
CA SER A 289 -24.64 8.20 -3.96
C SER A 289 -24.60 6.72 -4.34
N PHE A 290 -24.46 6.39 -5.63
CA PHE A 290 -24.31 5.01 -6.08
C PHE A 290 -23.03 4.36 -5.54
N MET A 291 -21.89 5.06 -5.62
CA MET A 291 -20.63 4.54 -5.08
C MET A 291 -20.70 4.34 -3.56
N GLU A 292 -21.27 5.30 -2.83
CA GLU A 292 -21.29 5.26 -1.36
C GLU A 292 -22.36 4.33 -0.77
N TYR A 293 -23.51 4.18 -1.43
CA TYR A 293 -24.67 3.46 -0.88
C TYR A 293 -25.14 2.29 -1.73
N ASN A 294 -24.50 2.00 -2.87
CA ASN A 294 -24.93 1.02 -3.87
C ASN A 294 -26.36 1.28 -4.41
N ARG A 295 -26.79 2.56 -4.40
CA ARG A 295 -28.08 3.03 -4.93
C ARG A 295 -27.96 4.50 -5.33
N PHE A 296 -28.67 4.96 -6.35
CA PHE A 296 -28.61 6.34 -6.86
C PHE A 296 -29.24 7.41 -5.93
N THR A 297 -29.46 7.08 -4.65
CA THR A 297 -30.10 7.96 -3.65
C THR A 297 -29.34 7.86 -2.34
N GLY A 298 -29.17 8.97 -1.64
CA GLY A 298 -28.47 8.99 -0.36
C GLY A 298 -27.66 10.25 -0.22
N GLU A 299 -27.72 10.84 0.97
CA GLU A 299 -27.05 12.09 1.27
C GLU A 299 -25.55 11.86 1.46
N VAL A 300 -24.72 12.67 0.82
CA VAL A 300 -23.27 12.71 1.10
C VAL A 300 -22.93 14.11 1.62
N LYS A 301 -22.25 14.17 2.76
CA LYS A 301 -21.92 15.42 3.45
C LYS A 301 -20.87 16.20 2.67
N GLY A 302 -21.13 17.49 2.46
CA GLY A 302 -20.22 18.41 1.79
C GLY A 302 -19.17 19.01 2.72
N ILE A 303 -18.11 19.56 2.13
CA ILE A 303 -16.99 20.21 2.83
C ILE A 303 -17.51 21.31 3.76
N ASN A 304 -18.43 22.15 3.30
CA ASN A 304 -18.89 23.31 4.06
C ASN A 304 -19.65 22.91 5.33
N GLU A 305 -20.56 21.94 5.25
CA GLU A 305 -21.30 21.48 6.42
C GLU A 305 -20.41 20.69 7.38
N LEU A 306 -19.48 19.88 6.87
CA LEU A 306 -18.50 19.17 7.70
C LEU A 306 -17.56 20.14 8.42
N GLN A 307 -17.09 21.18 7.74
CA GLN A 307 -16.25 22.22 8.33
C GLN A 307 -17.00 22.96 9.44
N ALA A 308 -18.26 23.35 9.19
CA ALA A 308 -19.10 23.99 10.19
C ALA A 308 -19.32 23.07 11.41
N PHE A 309 -19.54 21.77 11.19
CA PHE A 309 -19.69 20.78 12.25
C PHE A 309 -18.41 20.62 13.11
N TYR A 310 -17.22 20.63 12.51
CA TYR A 310 -15.96 20.49 13.27
C TYR A 310 -15.51 21.75 14.01
N GLN A 311 -16.01 22.92 13.59
CA GLN A 311 -15.70 24.19 14.25
C GLN A 311 -16.67 24.54 15.40
N ALA A 312 -17.84 23.89 15.44
CA ALA A 312 -18.84 24.04 16.49
C ALA A 312 -18.41 23.34 17.79
#